data_AF-A6LI07-F1
#
_entry.id   AF-A6LI07-F1
#
_cell.length_a   1.000
_cell.length_b   1.000
_cell.length_c   1.000
_cell.angle_alpha   90.00
_cell.angle_beta   90.00
_cell.angle_gamma   90.00
#
_symmetry.space_group_name_H-M   'P 1'
#
loop_
_entity.id
_entity.type
_entity.pdbx_description
1 polymer ?
#
loop_
_entity_poly.entity_id
_entity_poly.type
_entity_poly.pdbx_seq_one_letter_code
_entity_poly.pdbx_strand_id
1 'polypeptide(L)'
;MQIRKYVLFIFLIGLILSSELYFFWGLKVGNCGQLLCGISVLILSGMKVEEKSFTSSFLFLVFYLYASLYVLDLNLLGRLFSFLPFFVFFLKKRDVQIVYTLYRDFFVYTITISLVVYFLVVWIEYDLPHSIIEPLNNLKSYNYLAYPFCVIPDENYFSYFRFCGCYDEPGVVGTIAGVMLITNRWNMRDWKNVVLLLSGVFSFSLYFYLLQFLYFLLYAKVQYKILVLLLLTDLFLYLQNDELVNKFILTRLDFSGGEFSGDNRTTASFDSWYKNFLFTANFWIGCGKGMAEIVDSGGASYKHLIVDHGFIMFTIYMFSFLYLIWRSHSMSKNFLIMSIVLFSLIYQRPFIFSYLYLFLLISPIYVLKR
;
A
#
# COMPACT_ATOMS: atom_id res chain seq x y z
N MET A 1 -28.33 16.36 2.47
CA MET A 1 -27.14 16.45 3.37
C MET A 1 -26.96 15.19 4.22
N GLN A 2 -28.03 14.60 4.76
CA GLN A 2 -27.98 13.41 5.62
C GLN A 2 -27.59 12.11 4.87
N ILE A 3 -28.14 11.87 3.67
CA ILE A 3 -27.81 10.69 2.83
C ILE A 3 -26.30 10.64 2.51
N ARG A 4 -25.69 11.77 2.12
CA ARG A 4 -24.25 11.83 1.81
C ARG A 4 -23.39 11.38 3.00
N LYS A 5 -23.76 11.77 4.23
CA LYS A 5 -23.05 11.36 5.45
C LYS A 5 -23.07 9.84 5.60
N TYR A 6 -24.22 9.19 5.43
CA TYR A 6 -24.33 7.73 5.52
C TYR A 6 -23.48 7.04 4.45
N VAL A 7 -23.48 7.53 3.21
CA VAL A 7 -22.68 6.94 2.13
C VAL A 7 -21.17 7.06 2.41
N LEU A 8 -20.71 8.14 3.07
CA LEU A 8 -19.32 8.25 3.51
C LEU A 8 -18.96 7.19 4.57
N PHE A 9 -19.88 6.87 5.48
CA PHE A 9 -19.68 5.77 6.44
C PHE A 9 -19.67 4.40 5.76
N ILE A 10 -20.53 4.18 4.76
CA ILE A 10 -20.50 2.93 3.97
C ILE A 10 -19.17 2.83 3.21
N PHE A 11 -18.67 3.92 2.63
CA PHE A 11 -17.37 3.93 1.98
C PHE A 11 -16.24 3.60 2.95
N LEU A 12 -16.26 4.17 4.16
CA LEU A 12 -15.31 3.86 5.23
C LEU A 12 -15.36 2.37 5.61
N ILE A 13 -16.56 1.81 5.82
CA ILE A 13 -16.73 0.38 6.12
C ILE A 13 -16.18 -0.47 4.98
N GLY A 14 -16.45 -0.08 3.73
CA GLY A 14 -15.88 -0.70 2.55
C GLY A 14 -14.35 -0.73 2.61
N LEU A 15 -13.69 0.41 2.91
CA LEU A 15 -12.24 0.50 3.02
C LEU A 15 -11.69 -0.39 4.14
N ILE A 16 -12.37 -0.46 5.29
CA ILE A 16 -12.00 -1.31 6.42
C ILE A 16 -12.06 -2.79 6.02
N LEU A 17 -13.14 -3.22 5.37
CA LEU A 17 -13.29 -4.60 4.90
C LEU A 17 -12.26 -4.93 3.80
N SER A 18 -12.00 -3.98 2.89
CA SER A 18 -10.96 -4.09 1.86
C SER A 18 -9.53 -4.10 2.40
N SER A 19 -9.32 -3.75 3.67
CA SER A 19 -8.02 -3.83 4.34
C SER A 19 -7.69 -5.23 4.87
N GLU A 20 -8.64 -6.17 4.76
CA GLU A 20 -8.46 -7.61 5.04
C GLU A 20 -7.87 -7.88 6.43
N LEU A 21 -8.46 -7.25 7.44
CA LEU A 21 -8.15 -7.50 8.84
C LEU A 21 -8.36 -8.98 9.19
N TYR A 22 -7.53 -9.51 10.07
CA TYR A 22 -7.56 -10.93 10.43
C TYR A 22 -8.90 -11.44 10.96
N PHE A 23 -9.72 -10.56 11.55
CA PHE A 23 -11.10 -10.87 11.95
C PHE A 23 -11.99 -11.43 10.82
N PHE A 24 -11.63 -11.13 9.57
CA PHE A 24 -12.40 -11.50 8.39
C PHE A 24 -11.70 -12.53 7.51
N TRP A 25 -10.54 -13.06 7.93
CA TRP A 25 -9.88 -14.14 7.21
C TRP A 25 -10.79 -15.38 7.15
N GLY A 26 -10.75 -16.11 6.03
CA GLY A 26 -11.66 -17.22 5.74
C GLY A 26 -13.05 -16.81 5.21
N LEU A 27 -13.53 -15.60 5.50
CA LEU A 27 -14.87 -15.15 5.06
C LEU A 27 -14.88 -14.40 3.71
N LYS A 28 -13.70 -14.19 3.09
CA LYS A 28 -13.52 -13.47 1.80
C LYS A 28 -14.24 -12.10 1.74
N VAL A 29 -14.39 -11.43 2.88
CA VAL A 29 -15.13 -10.16 3.02
C VAL A 29 -14.45 -8.99 2.30
N GLY A 30 -13.15 -9.12 1.98
CA GLY A 30 -12.40 -8.15 1.17
C GLY A 30 -13.14 -7.77 -0.12
N ASN A 31 -13.69 -8.76 -0.83
CA ASN A 31 -14.47 -8.54 -2.06
C ASN A 31 -15.76 -7.76 -1.82
N CYS A 32 -16.46 -8.04 -0.72
CA CYS A 32 -17.63 -7.27 -0.30
C CYS A 32 -17.24 -5.82 0.03
N GLY A 33 -16.08 -5.62 0.66
CA GLY A 33 -15.51 -4.29 0.91
C GLY A 33 -15.25 -3.51 -0.37
N GLN A 34 -14.67 -4.15 -1.39
CA GLN A 34 -14.43 -3.52 -2.70
C GLN A 34 -15.76 -3.10 -3.35
N LEU A 35 -16.78 -3.96 -3.28
CA LEU A 35 -18.12 -3.67 -3.81
C LEU A 35 -18.77 -2.48 -3.08
N LEU A 36 -18.76 -2.48 -1.75
CA LEU A 36 -19.28 -1.37 -0.94
C LEU A 36 -18.56 -0.07 -1.27
N CYS A 37 -17.25 -0.14 -1.48
CA CYS A 37 -16.48 1.01 -1.92
C CYS A 37 -16.99 1.53 -3.27
N GLY A 38 -17.11 0.66 -4.26
CA GLY A 38 -17.52 1.08 -5.60
C GLY A 38 -18.92 1.64 -5.69
N ILE A 39 -19.88 1.05 -4.99
CA ILE A 39 -21.25 1.58 -4.90
C ILE A 39 -21.23 2.94 -4.19
N SER A 40 -20.50 3.07 -3.08
CA SER A 40 -20.45 4.32 -2.32
C SER A 40 -19.80 5.44 -3.13
N VAL A 41 -18.70 5.15 -3.81
CA VAL A 41 -17.99 6.11 -4.65
C VAL A 41 -18.86 6.54 -5.83
N LEU A 42 -19.58 5.61 -6.47
CA LEU A 42 -20.54 5.93 -7.53
C LEU A 42 -21.64 6.88 -7.03
N ILE A 43 -22.23 6.63 -5.86
CA ILE A 43 -23.25 7.50 -5.27
C ILE A 43 -22.67 8.88 -4.86
N LEU A 44 -21.43 8.90 -4.35
CA LEU A 44 -20.75 10.14 -3.95
C LEU A 44 -20.29 10.96 -5.15
N SER A 45 -20.00 10.30 -6.26
CA SER A 45 -19.63 10.90 -7.54
C SER A 45 -20.82 11.71 -8.05
N GLY A 46 -20.73 13.03 -7.97
CA GLY A 46 -21.78 13.91 -8.48
C GLY A 46 -21.82 14.00 -10.01
N MET A 47 -21.17 13.05 -10.71
CA MET A 47 -20.85 13.03 -12.15
C MET A 47 -20.22 14.31 -12.72
N LYS A 48 -19.82 15.26 -11.87
CA LYS A 48 -19.12 16.49 -12.26
C LYS A 48 -17.64 16.32 -11.96
N VAL A 49 -16.84 16.27 -13.02
CA VAL A 49 -15.38 16.27 -12.94
C VAL A 49 -14.91 17.71 -12.80
N GLU A 50 -14.03 18.00 -11.84
CA GLU A 50 -13.33 19.28 -11.84
C GLU A 50 -12.48 19.35 -13.12
N GLU A 51 -12.53 20.46 -13.85
CA GLU A 51 -11.81 20.64 -15.12
C GLU A 51 -10.32 20.22 -15.01
N LYS A 52 -9.70 20.49 -13.86
CA LYS A 52 -8.31 20.13 -13.55
C LYS A 52 -8.02 18.62 -13.54
N SER A 53 -9.04 17.80 -13.35
CA SER A 53 -8.96 16.34 -13.23
C SER A 53 -9.51 15.59 -14.46
N PHE A 54 -10.02 16.31 -15.47
CA PHE A 54 -10.66 15.69 -16.64
C PHE A 54 -9.71 14.77 -17.41
N THR A 55 -8.51 15.24 -17.77
CA THR A 55 -7.53 14.42 -18.51
C THR A 55 -7.12 13.18 -17.72
N SER A 56 -6.81 13.33 -16.43
CA SER A 56 -6.52 12.18 -15.55
C SER A 56 -7.67 11.18 -15.52
N SER A 57 -8.90 11.67 -15.35
CA SER A 57 -10.08 10.82 -15.34
C SER A 57 -10.24 10.11 -16.68
N PHE A 58 -10.12 10.80 -17.81
CA PHE A 58 -10.24 10.17 -19.13
C PHE A 58 -9.18 9.09 -19.36
N LEU A 59 -7.93 9.32 -19.00
CA LEU A 59 -6.87 8.31 -19.12
C LEU A 59 -7.12 7.11 -18.21
N PHE A 60 -7.57 7.36 -16.98
CA PHE A 60 -7.92 6.31 -16.04
C PHE A 60 -9.12 5.49 -16.54
N LEU A 61 -10.11 6.16 -17.15
CA LEU A 61 -11.26 5.52 -17.79
C LEU A 61 -10.79 4.56 -18.88
N VAL A 62 -9.90 5.02 -19.78
CA VAL A 62 -9.34 4.20 -20.85
C VAL A 62 -8.66 2.95 -20.29
N PHE A 63 -7.83 3.11 -19.24
CA PHE A 63 -7.18 1.98 -18.59
C PHE A 63 -8.18 0.96 -18.04
N TYR A 64 -9.19 1.40 -17.28
CA TYR A 64 -10.17 0.50 -16.65
C TYR A 64 -11.12 -0.15 -17.66
N LEU A 65 -11.48 0.55 -18.74
CA LEU A 65 -12.21 -0.05 -19.85
C LEU A 65 -11.37 -1.12 -20.54
N TYR A 66 -10.10 -0.83 -20.82
CA TYR A 66 -9.19 -1.80 -21.41
C TYR A 66 -9.04 -3.04 -20.53
N ALA A 67 -8.78 -2.84 -19.24
CA ALA A 67 -8.59 -3.93 -18.30
C ALA A 67 -9.85 -4.79 -18.15
N SER A 68 -11.01 -4.17 -17.97
CA SER A 68 -12.30 -4.88 -17.78
C SER A 68 -12.77 -5.63 -19.02
N LEU A 69 -12.51 -5.12 -20.22
CA LEU A 69 -13.02 -5.70 -21.47
C LEU A 69 -12.07 -6.74 -22.09
N TYR A 70 -10.75 -6.53 -21.98
CA TYR A 70 -9.75 -7.30 -22.74
C TYR A 70 -8.77 -8.07 -21.87
N VAL A 71 -8.42 -7.56 -20.70
CA VAL A 71 -7.38 -8.18 -19.85
C VAL A 71 -7.99 -9.20 -18.90
N LEU A 72 -9.03 -8.81 -18.18
CA LEU A 72 -9.59 -9.61 -17.10
C LEU A 72 -10.55 -10.66 -17.67
N ASP A 73 -10.30 -11.94 -17.35
CA ASP A 73 -11.19 -13.04 -17.75
C ASP A 73 -12.40 -13.12 -16.82
N LEU A 74 -13.32 -12.16 -16.99
CA LEU A 74 -14.47 -11.96 -16.11
C LEU A 74 -15.79 -12.15 -16.85
N ASN A 75 -16.78 -12.66 -16.10
CA ASN A 75 -18.18 -12.62 -16.50
C ASN A 75 -18.71 -11.17 -16.53
N LEU A 76 -19.90 -10.95 -17.09
CA LEU A 76 -20.48 -9.62 -17.26
C LEU A 76 -20.51 -8.79 -15.95
N LEU A 77 -20.91 -9.41 -14.84
CA LEU A 77 -20.96 -8.77 -13.53
C LEU A 77 -19.56 -8.39 -13.03
N GLY A 78 -18.58 -9.28 -13.19
CA GLY A 78 -17.19 -9.01 -12.86
C GLY A 78 -16.62 -7.85 -13.65
N ARG A 79 -16.93 -7.74 -14.95
CA ARG A 79 -16.52 -6.60 -15.77
C ARG A 79 -17.10 -5.29 -15.25
N LEU A 80 -18.39 -5.26 -14.92
CA LEU A 80 -19.05 -4.08 -14.33
C LEU A 80 -18.39 -3.67 -13.01
N PHE A 81 -18.06 -4.63 -12.13
CA PHE A 81 -17.43 -4.33 -10.85
C PHE A 81 -15.96 -3.93 -10.97
N SER A 82 -15.21 -4.53 -11.89
CA SER A 82 -13.82 -4.17 -12.16
C SER A 82 -13.67 -2.73 -12.63
N PHE A 83 -14.73 -2.14 -13.18
CA PHE A 83 -14.78 -0.75 -13.63
C PHE A 83 -15.03 0.24 -12.48
N LEU A 84 -15.66 -0.18 -11.37
CA LEU A 84 -16.04 0.74 -10.30
C LEU A 84 -14.87 1.57 -9.69
N PRO A 85 -13.63 1.06 -9.58
CA PRO A 85 -12.53 1.84 -8.99
C PRO A 85 -12.19 3.11 -9.77
N PHE A 86 -12.60 3.19 -11.04
CA PHE A 86 -12.56 4.42 -11.84
C PHE A 86 -13.21 5.62 -11.14
N PHE A 87 -14.32 5.41 -10.43
CA PHE A 87 -15.11 6.51 -9.88
C PHE A 87 -14.41 7.27 -8.73
N VAL A 88 -13.27 6.78 -8.21
CA VAL A 88 -12.56 7.45 -7.11
C VAL A 88 -12.07 8.85 -7.52
N PHE A 89 -11.79 9.07 -8.80
CA PHE A 89 -11.41 10.39 -9.35
C PHE A 89 -12.52 11.44 -9.27
N PHE A 90 -13.77 11.02 -9.05
CA PHE A 90 -14.94 11.91 -8.97
C PHE A 90 -15.33 12.24 -7.53
N LEU A 91 -14.58 11.73 -6.54
CA LEU A 91 -14.80 12.10 -5.15
C LEU A 91 -14.43 13.57 -4.93
N LYS A 92 -15.29 14.29 -4.22
CA LYS A 92 -14.97 15.69 -3.88
C LYS A 92 -13.86 15.70 -2.84
N LYS A 93 -12.96 16.68 -2.95
CA LYS A 93 -11.87 16.91 -1.98
C LYS A 93 -12.32 16.83 -0.52
N ARG A 94 -13.48 17.44 -0.19
CA ARG A 94 -14.05 17.42 1.17
C ARG A 94 -14.38 16.01 1.66
N ASP A 95 -14.93 15.17 0.79
CA ASP A 95 -15.31 13.79 1.15
C ASP A 95 -14.07 12.93 1.38
N VAL A 96 -13.06 13.06 0.51
CA VAL A 96 -11.78 12.38 0.67
C VAL A 96 -11.13 12.77 1.99
N GLN A 97 -11.13 14.05 2.36
CA GLN A 97 -10.59 14.52 3.64
C GLN A 97 -11.35 13.96 4.86
N ILE A 98 -12.68 13.88 4.80
CA ILE A 98 -13.49 13.29 5.87
C ILE A 98 -13.17 11.80 6.01
N VAL A 99 -13.21 11.05 4.92
CA VAL A 99 -12.95 9.60 4.91
C VAL A 99 -11.52 9.31 5.35
N TYR A 100 -10.55 10.10 4.90
CA TYR A 100 -9.16 9.98 5.32
C TYR A 100 -9.02 10.13 6.83
N THR A 101 -9.66 11.16 7.41
CA THR A 101 -9.61 11.39 8.86
C THR A 101 -10.21 10.22 9.62
N LEU A 102 -11.36 9.72 9.19
CA LEU A 102 -12.03 8.58 9.83
C LEU A 102 -11.24 7.28 9.68
N TYR A 103 -10.69 6.99 8.50
CA TYR A 103 -9.89 5.80 8.26
C TYR A 103 -8.56 5.83 9.00
N ARG A 104 -7.89 7.00 9.05
CA ARG A 104 -6.70 7.21 9.88
C ARG A 104 -7.01 6.96 11.35
N ASP A 105 -8.12 7.50 11.84
CA ASP A 105 -8.51 7.32 13.24
C ASP A 105 -8.80 5.85 13.54
N PHE A 106 -9.56 5.16 12.68
CA PHE A 106 -9.75 3.71 12.76
C PHE A 106 -8.43 2.96 12.82
N PHE A 107 -7.54 3.17 11.84
CA PHE A 107 -6.25 2.50 11.75
C PHE A 107 -5.39 2.75 12.99
N VAL A 108 -5.33 3.99 13.47
CA VAL A 108 -4.53 4.36 14.64
C VAL A 108 -5.08 3.70 15.90
N TYR A 109 -6.39 3.68 16.11
CA TYR A 109 -6.95 3.03 17.30
C TYR A 109 -6.73 1.52 17.28
N THR A 110 -6.96 0.84 16.15
CA THR A 110 -6.72 -0.60 16.05
C THR A 110 -5.24 -0.93 16.23
N ILE A 111 -4.35 -0.23 15.53
CA ILE A 111 -2.90 -0.48 15.60
C ILE A 111 -2.30 -0.10 16.96
N THR A 112 -2.90 0.83 17.71
CA THR A 112 -2.47 1.13 19.08
C THR A 112 -2.71 -0.07 19.99
N ILE A 113 -3.89 -0.68 19.91
CA ILE A 113 -4.20 -1.90 20.67
C ILE A 113 -3.24 -3.01 20.25
N SER A 114 -3.03 -3.19 18.94
CA SER A 114 -2.08 -4.15 18.41
C SER A 114 -0.66 -3.94 18.94
N LEU A 115 -0.17 -2.70 19.00
CA LEU A 115 1.17 -2.38 19.49
C LEU A 115 1.33 -2.77 20.95
N VAL A 116 0.33 -2.47 21.79
CA VAL A 116 0.35 -2.87 23.20
C VAL A 116 0.46 -4.38 23.34
N VAL A 117 -0.38 -5.13 22.61
CA VAL A 117 -0.33 -6.60 22.63
C VAL A 117 1.02 -7.12 22.12
N TYR A 118 1.51 -6.58 21.01
CA TYR A 118 2.82 -6.93 20.46
C TYR A 118 3.95 -6.71 21.46
N PHE A 119 3.99 -5.58 22.18
CA PHE A 119 5.01 -5.35 23.20
C PHE A 119 4.89 -6.31 24.39
N LEU A 120 3.67 -6.59 24.85
CA LEU A 120 3.44 -7.54 25.94
C LEU A 120 3.91 -8.95 25.56
N VAL A 121 3.55 -9.43 24.37
CA VAL A 121 3.80 -10.81 23.95
C VAL A 121 5.23 -11.01 23.43
N VAL A 122 5.71 -10.10 22.57
CA VAL A 122 6.98 -10.29 21.85
C VAL A 122 8.18 -9.83 22.67
N TRP A 123 8.04 -8.75 23.44
CA TRP A 123 9.17 -8.11 24.12
C TRP A 123 9.17 -8.32 25.64
N ILE A 124 7.99 -8.46 26.25
CA ILE A 124 7.85 -8.75 27.69
C ILE A 124 7.66 -10.26 27.93
N GLU A 125 7.39 -11.04 26.88
CA GLU A 125 7.13 -12.48 26.95
C GLU A 125 5.96 -12.83 27.88
N TYR A 126 4.98 -11.93 27.98
CA TYR A 126 3.77 -12.15 28.75
C TYR A 126 2.79 -13.03 27.98
N ASP A 127 2.44 -14.17 28.56
CA ASP A 127 1.53 -15.14 27.96
C ASP A 127 0.09 -14.61 27.96
N LEU A 128 -0.42 -14.26 26.78
CA LEU A 128 -1.80 -13.86 26.56
C LEU A 128 -2.59 -15.00 25.90
N PRO A 129 -3.88 -15.16 26.23
CA PRO A 129 -4.76 -16.08 25.51
C PRO A 129 -4.79 -15.74 24.02
N HIS A 130 -4.56 -16.74 23.18
CA HIS A 130 -4.59 -16.63 21.73
C HIS A 130 -5.29 -17.82 21.09
N SER A 131 -5.73 -17.62 19.84
CA SER A 131 -6.21 -18.69 18.97
C SER A 131 -5.26 -18.87 17.79
N ILE A 132 -5.13 -20.08 17.27
CA ILE A 132 -4.38 -20.34 16.04
C ILE A 132 -5.32 -20.16 14.86
N ILE A 133 -4.93 -19.34 13.88
CA ILE A 133 -5.70 -19.10 12.66
C ILE A 133 -4.85 -19.36 11.40
N GLU A 134 -5.51 -19.79 10.34
CA GLU A 134 -4.90 -19.97 9.02
C GLU A 134 -4.55 -18.62 8.37
N PRO A 135 -3.49 -18.57 7.53
CA PRO A 135 -3.10 -17.37 6.83
C PRO A 135 -4.15 -16.92 5.81
N LEU A 136 -4.19 -15.61 5.52
CA LEU A 136 -5.03 -15.08 4.43
C LEU A 136 -4.57 -15.58 3.06
N ASN A 137 -3.25 -15.64 2.86
CA ASN A 137 -2.63 -16.12 1.64
C ASN A 137 -2.30 -17.62 1.76
N ASN A 138 -2.97 -18.44 0.95
CA ASN A 138 -2.80 -19.90 0.92
C ASN A 138 -1.38 -20.35 0.50
N LEU A 139 -0.56 -19.45 -0.06
CA LEU A 139 0.84 -19.75 -0.39
C LEU A 139 1.73 -19.80 0.87
N LYS A 140 1.25 -19.31 2.01
CA LYS A 140 1.97 -19.39 3.29
C LYS A 140 1.81 -20.76 3.91
N SER A 141 2.92 -21.33 4.35
CA SER A 141 2.98 -22.65 5.00
C SER A 141 2.89 -22.60 6.52
N TYR A 142 2.59 -21.43 7.10
CA TYR A 142 2.55 -21.20 8.54
C TYR A 142 1.22 -20.58 8.98
N ASN A 143 0.88 -20.77 10.26
CA ASN A 143 -0.31 -20.22 10.89
C ASN A 143 0.03 -18.95 11.68
N TYR A 144 -0.99 -18.28 12.22
CA TYR A 144 -0.82 -17.14 13.11
C TYR A 144 -1.34 -17.41 14.51
N LEU A 145 -0.63 -16.88 15.50
CA LEU A 145 -1.15 -16.67 16.84
C LEU A 145 -1.97 -15.38 16.83
N ALA A 146 -3.29 -15.53 16.97
CA ALA A 146 -4.25 -14.43 16.95
C ALA A 146 -4.65 -14.03 18.38
N TYR A 147 -4.23 -12.84 18.75
CA TYR A 147 -4.57 -12.12 19.97
C TYR A 147 -5.59 -11.02 19.65
N PRO A 148 -6.23 -10.37 20.64
CA PRO A 148 -7.13 -9.25 20.39
C PRO A 148 -6.45 -8.12 19.59
N PHE A 149 -6.92 -7.88 18.36
CA PHE A 149 -6.38 -6.90 17.42
C PHE A 149 -4.92 -7.16 17.00
N CYS A 150 -4.30 -8.31 17.25
CA CYS A 150 -2.91 -8.56 16.86
C CYS A 150 -2.71 -9.98 16.38
N VAL A 151 -2.02 -10.15 15.25
CA VAL A 151 -1.55 -11.45 14.78
C VAL A 151 -0.03 -11.49 14.78
N ILE A 152 0.51 -12.65 15.17
CA ILE A 152 1.95 -12.92 15.19
C ILE A 152 2.19 -14.20 14.38
N PRO A 153 3.08 -14.18 13.36
CA PRO A 153 3.40 -15.38 12.59
C PRO A 153 4.00 -16.48 13.47
N ASP A 154 3.43 -17.67 13.40
CA ASP A 154 3.96 -18.89 14.02
C ASP A 154 4.82 -19.65 12.99
N GLU A 155 5.93 -19.02 12.62
CA GLU A 155 6.82 -19.53 11.56
C GLU A 155 8.23 -19.76 12.10
N ASN A 156 9.00 -18.69 12.21
CA ASN A 156 10.41 -18.72 12.58
C ASN A 156 10.69 -17.62 13.61
N TYR A 157 11.73 -17.80 14.43
CA TYR A 157 12.15 -16.84 15.47
C TYR A 157 12.21 -15.40 14.97
N PHE A 158 12.77 -15.16 13.78
CA PHE A 158 12.84 -13.81 13.23
C PHE A 158 11.46 -13.23 12.88
N SER A 159 10.60 -13.99 12.19
CA SER A 159 9.27 -13.54 11.75
C SER A 159 8.39 -13.10 12.92
N TYR A 160 8.59 -13.71 14.09
CA TYR A 160 7.94 -13.36 15.37
C TYR A 160 8.15 -11.90 15.78
N PHE A 161 9.32 -11.30 15.48
CA PHE A 161 9.64 -9.92 15.86
C PHE A 161 9.04 -8.87 14.93
N ARG A 162 8.47 -9.25 13.77
CA ARG A 162 7.94 -8.27 12.81
C ARG A 162 6.49 -7.93 13.14
N PHE A 163 6.25 -6.67 13.46
CA PHE A 163 4.91 -6.23 13.81
C PHE A 163 3.96 -6.21 12.60
N CYS A 164 2.99 -7.13 12.63
CA CYS A 164 1.96 -7.29 11.58
C CYS A 164 0.65 -6.57 11.94
N GLY A 165 0.44 -6.21 13.20
CA GLY A 165 -0.82 -5.61 13.65
C GLY A 165 -2.00 -6.54 13.41
N CYS A 166 -3.08 -6.02 12.81
CA CYS A 166 -4.25 -6.80 12.38
C CYS A 166 -4.12 -7.41 10.97
N TYR A 167 -2.94 -7.36 10.34
CA TYR A 167 -2.75 -7.62 8.91
C TYR A 167 -1.91 -8.87 8.65
N ASP A 168 -2.03 -9.40 7.43
CA ASP A 168 -1.34 -10.63 7.04
C ASP A 168 0.15 -10.41 6.78
N GLU A 169 0.61 -9.17 6.64
CA GLU A 169 2.03 -8.90 6.45
C GLU A 169 2.44 -7.58 7.11
N PRO A 170 3.65 -7.52 7.68
CA PRO A 170 4.14 -6.29 8.29
C PRO A 170 4.33 -5.17 7.25
N GLY A 171 4.56 -5.55 5.98
CA GLY A 171 4.61 -4.59 4.87
C GLY A 171 3.31 -3.81 4.68
N VAL A 172 2.14 -4.36 5.04
CA VAL A 172 0.84 -3.64 4.95
C VAL A 172 0.82 -2.48 5.94
N VAL A 173 1.19 -2.77 7.20
CA VAL A 173 1.32 -1.75 8.27
C VAL A 173 2.29 -0.66 7.84
N GLY A 174 3.49 -1.04 7.37
CA GLY A 174 4.49 -0.10 6.88
C GLY A 174 4.00 0.77 5.72
N THR A 175 3.21 0.22 4.78
CA THR A 175 2.66 1.01 3.67
C THR A 175 1.62 2.02 4.16
N ILE A 176 0.62 1.59 4.94
CA ILE A 176 -0.44 2.48 5.43
C ILE A 176 0.16 3.58 6.32
N ALA A 177 1.00 3.19 7.28
CA ALA A 177 1.63 4.12 8.22
C ALA A 177 2.58 5.10 7.51
N GLY A 178 3.38 4.63 6.55
CA GLY A 178 4.31 5.45 5.79
C GLY A 178 3.61 6.56 5.02
N VAL A 179 2.57 6.19 4.25
CA VAL A 179 1.78 7.15 3.45
C VAL A 179 1.04 8.14 4.35
N MET A 180 0.41 7.70 5.44
CA MET A 180 -0.32 8.58 6.35
C MET A 180 0.61 9.58 7.07
N LEU A 181 1.82 9.16 7.45
CA LEU A 181 2.80 10.06 8.08
C LEU A 181 3.24 11.19 7.16
N ILE A 182 3.54 10.87 5.89
CA ILE A 182 3.84 11.87 4.87
C ILE A 182 2.65 12.81 4.67
N THR A 183 1.45 12.24 4.56
CA THR A 183 0.21 12.99 4.38
C THR A 183 -0.04 13.96 5.54
N ASN A 184 0.32 13.57 6.77
CA ASN A 184 0.22 14.38 7.98
C ASN A 184 1.47 15.25 8.25
N ARG A 185 2.39 15.37 7.28
CA ARG A 185 3.62 16.18 7.36
C ARG A 185 4.54 15.84 8.52
N TRP A 186 4.52 14.60 9.01
CA TRP A 186 5.32 14.21 10.18
C TRP A 186 5.06 15.11 11.42
N ASN A 187 3.82 15.62 11.57
CA ASN A 187 3.48 16.48 12.70
C ASN A 187 3.39 15.65 14.01
N MET A 188 4.52 15.44 14.67
CA MET A 188 4.63 14.63 15.89
C MET A 188 3.95 15.24 17.13
N ARG A 189 3.37 16.45 17.02
CA ARG A 189 2.48 17.00 18.05
C ARG A 189 1.15 16.25 18.14
N ASP A 190 0.72 15.61 17.05
CA ASP A 190 -0.43 14.71 17.04
C ASP A 190 0.06 13.30 17.41
N TRP A 191 -0.37 12.80 18.57
CA TRP A 191 0.01 11.47 19.08
C TRP A 191 -0.29 10.35 18.08
N LYS A 192 -1.30 10.54 17.22
CA LYS A 192 -1.64 9.60 16.16
C LYS A 192 -0.45 9.37 15.21
N ASN A 193 0.32 10.43 14.91
CA ASN A 193 1.53 10.29 14.08
C ASN A 193 2.66 9.56 14.81
N VAL A 194 2.74 9.67 16.14
CA VAL A 194 3.71 8.90 16.93
C VAL A 194 3.40 7.41 16.83
N VAL A 195 2.12 7.03 16.94
CA VAL A 195 1.67 5.63 16.76
C VAL A 195 1.99 5.12 15.35
N LEU A 196 1.69 5.92 14.31
CA LEU A 196 2.04 5.57 12.94
C LEU A 196 3.55 5.35 12.78
N LEU A 197 4.38 6.18 13.42
CA LEU A 197 5.84 6.02 13.37
C LEU A 197 6.27 4.71 14.03
N LEU A 198 5.83 4.45 15.25
CA LEU A 198 6.18 3.22 15.99
C LEU A 198 5.73 1.98 15.21
N SER A 199 4.46 1.93 14.77
CA SER A 199 3.95 0.80 13.99
C SER A 199 4.75 0.56 12.70
N GLY A 200 5.13 1.62 11.98
CA GLY A 200 5.96 1.50 10.78
C GLY A 200 7.38 1.03 11.06
N VAL A 201 8.01 1.51 12.13
CA VAL A 201 9.35 1.05 12.56
C VAL A 201 9.31 -0.43 12.95
N PHE A 202 8.45 -0.82 13.89
CA PHE A 202 8.39 -2.21 14.36
C PHE A 202 7.89 -3.21 13.31
N SER A 203 7.28 -2.74 12.22
CA SER A 203 6.99 -3.61 11.08
C SER A 203 8.25 -4.11 10.35
N PHE A 204 9.40 -3.47 10.57
CA PHE A 204 10.64 -3.73 9.81
C PHE A 204 10.37 -3.75 8.29
N SER A 205 9.61 -2.77 7.81
CA SER A 205 9.28 -2.63 6.39
C SER A 205 10.32 -1.76 5.69
N LEU A 206 11.11 -2.36 4.79
CA LEU A 206 12.08 -1.61 3.97
C LEU A 206 11.41 -0.47 3.20
N TYR A 207 10.20 -0.70 2.68
CA TYR A 207 9.40 0.33 2.03
C TYR A 207 9.15 1.53 2.96
N PHE A 208 8.73 1.27 4.20
CA PHE A 208 8.50 2.34 5.18
C PHE A 208 9.78 3.13 5.39
N TYR A 209 10.89 2.47 5.71
CA TYR A 209 12.16 3.16 5.98
C TYR A 209 12.65 4.02 4.82
N LEU A 210 12.65 3.48 3.60
CA LEU A 210 13.07 4.22 2.41
C LEU A 210 12.15 5.41 2.10
N LEU A 211 10.83 5.21 2.18
CA LEU A 211 9.88 6.29 1.91
C LEU A 211 10.03 7.44 2.92
N GLN A 212 10.23 7.12 4.19
CA GLN A 212 10.42 8.12 5.25
C GLN A 212 11.78 8.80 5.15
N PHE A 213 12.83 8.07 4.79
CA PHE A 213 14.15 8.64 4.53
C PHE A 213 14.08 9.66 3.37
N LEU A 214 13.41 9.31 2.26
CA LEU A 214 13.20 10.23 1.15
C LEU A 214 12.39 11.47 1.55
N TYR A 215 11.31 11.31 2.33
CA TYR A 215 10.57 12.44 2.88
C TYR A 215 11.47 13.37 3.70
N PHE A 216 12.25 12.79 4.60
CA PHE A 216 13.20 13.52 5.44
C PHE A 216 14.22 14.28 4.59
N LEU A 217 14.81 13.66 3.57
CA LEU A 217 15.75 14.32 2.66
C LEU A 217 15.13 15.52 1.92
N LEU A 218 13.84 15.48 1.58
CA LEU A 218 13.17 16.57 0.86
C LEU A 218 12.78 17.75 1.75
N TYR A 219 12.36 17.48 2.99
CA TYR A 219 11.74 18.47 3.87
C TYR A 219 12.61 18.92 5.05
N ALA A 220 13.56 18.11 5.51
CA ALA A 220 14.43 18.49 6.62
C ALA A 220 15.40 19.62 6.22
N LYS A 221 15.72 20.48 7.18
CA LYS A 221 16.82 21.46 7.03
C LYS A 221 18.16 20.72 7.01
N VAL A 222 19.15 21.28 6.32
CA VAL A 222 20.49 20.67 6.13
C VAL A 222 21.13 20.26 7.47
N GLN A 223 21.05 21.11 8.49
CA GLN A 223 21.58 20.81 9.83
C GLN A 223 20.99 19.53 10.45
N TYR A 224 19.69 19.28 10.26
CA TYR A 224 19.05 18.07 10.77
C TYR A 224 19.44 16.85 9.94
N LYS A 225 19.67 17.02 8.63
CA LYS A 225 20.16 15.93 7.77
C LYS A 225 21.53 15.44 8.23
N ILE A 226 22.44 16.37 8.54
CA ILE A 226 23.77 16.05 9.06
C ILE A 226 23.65 15.32 10.40
N LEU A 227 22.83 15.85 11.33
CA LEU A 227 22.60 15.21 12.62
C LEU A 227 22.05 13.79 12.49
N VAL A 228 21.02 13.60 11.66
CA VAL A 228 20.42 12.27 11.43
C VAL A 228 21.40 11.34 10.74
N LEU A 229 22.22 11.83 9.81
CA LEU A 229 23.26 11.01 9.18
C LEU A 229 24.26 10.50 10.22
N LEU A 230 24.75 11.38 11.11
CA LEU A 230 25.64 11.01 12.20
C LEU A 230 24.98 9.97 13.13
N LEU A 231 23.75 10.22 13.56
CA LEU A 231 22.99 9.29 14.41
C LEU A 231 22.76 7.93 13.73
N LEU A 232 22.46 7.90 12.43
CA LEU A 232 22.30 6.66 11.68
C LEU A 232 23.62 5.92 11.51
N THR A 233 24.74 6.64 11.35
CA THR A 233 26.07 6.03 11.33
C THR A 233 26.42 5.42 12.68
N ASP A 234 26.22 6.16 13.78
CA ASP A 234 26.47 5.65 15.14
C ASP A 234 25.57 4.44 15.44
N LEU A 235 24.28 4.53 15.08
CA LEU A 235 23.32 3.43 15.23
C LEU A 235 23.72 2.21 14.39
N PHE A 236 24.17 2.42 13.15
CA PHE A 236 24.67 1.35 12.30
C PHE A 236 25.90 0.67 12.91
N LEU A 237 26.88 1.44 13.40
CA LEU A 237 28.07 0.89 14.05
C LEU A 237 27.72 0.05 15.29
N TYR A 238 26.69 0.47 16.04
CA TYR A 238 26.19 -0.26 17.20
C TYR A 238 25.40 -1.52 16.82
N LEU A 239 24.53 -1.44 15.81
CA LEU A 239 23.59 -2.50 15.44
C LEU A 239 24.04 -3.42 14.31
N GLN A 240 25.20 -3.19 13.68
CA GLN A 240 25.64 -4.00 12.54
C GLN A 240 25.78 -5.50 12.85
N ASN A 241 26.00 -5.84 14.12
CA ASN A 241 26.12 -7.21 14.59
C ASN A 241 24.81 -7.76 15.20
N ASP A 242 23.77 -6.95 15.31
CA ASP A 242 22.46 -7.38 15.83
C ASP A 242 21.76 -8.28 14.79
N GLU A 243 21.32 -9.46 15.21
CA GLU A 243 20.76 -10.45 14.30
C GLU A 243 19.45 -9.99 13.64
N LEU A 244 18.58 -9.28 14.38
CA LEU A 244 17.31 -8.78 13.85
C LEU A 244 17.54 -7.68 12.82
N VAL A 245 18.40 -6.72 13.15
CA VAL A 245 18.74 -5.60 12.27
C VAL A 245 19.46 -6.11 11.02
N ASN A 246 20.38 -7.04 11.19
CA ASN A 246 21.09 -7.65 10.08
C ASN A 246 20.08 -8.36 9.14
N LYS A 247 19.24 -9.26 9.68
CA LYS A 247 18.27 -10.04 8.90
C LYS A 247 17.23 -9.20 8.17
N PHE A 248 16.73 -8.14 8.79
CA PHE A 248 15.61 -7.37 8.24
C PHE A 248 15.99 -6.12 7.48
N ILE A 249 17.16 -5.56 7.74
CA ILE A 249 17.61 -4.31 7.14
C ILE A 249 18.88 -4.54 6.34
N LEU A 250 19.97 -5.00 6.96
CA LEU A 250 21.29 -4.99 6.32
C LEU A 250 21.41 -5.98 5.17
N THR A 251 21.02 -7.23 5.36
CA THR A 251 21.02 -8.22 4.27
C THR A 251 20.06 -7.84 3.14
N ARG A 252 19.06 -7.00 3.42
CA ARG A 252 18.15 -6.48 2.39
C ARG A 252 18.71 -5.26 1.65
N LEU A 253 19.75 -4.62 2.18
CA LEU A 253 20.44 -3.50 1.55
C LEU A 253 21.70 -3.96 0.79
N ASP A 254 22.04 -5.24 0.86
CA ASP A 254 23.23 -5.80 0.23
C ASP A 254 23.12 -5.78 -1.31
N PHE A 255 24.27 -5.57 -1.94
CA PHE A 255 24.47 -5.57 -3.38
C PHE A 255 25.53 -6.64 -3.71
N SER A 256 25.07 -7.88 -3.81
CA SER A 256 25.93 -9.01 -4.15
C SER A 256 25.73 -9.40 -5.62
N GLY A 257 26.82 -9.51 -6.39
CA GLY A 257 26.76 -10.05 -7.76
C GLY A 257 26.01 -9.18 -8.78
N GLY A 258 25.80 -7.89 -8.50
CA GLY A 258 25.05 -6.97 -9.37
C GLY A 258 23.54 -6.98 -9.14
N GLU A 259 23.04 -7.76 -8.17
CA GLU A 259 21.64 -7.80 -7.77
C GLU A 259 21.45 -7.18 -6.39
N PHE A 260 20.35 -6.45 -6.21
CA PHE A 260 19.98 -5.87 -4.93
C PHE A 260 19.14 -6.88 -4.14
N SER A 261 19.65 -7.38 -3.02
CA SER A 261 18.97 -8.42 -2.22
C SER A 261 17.60 -8.00 -1.71
N GLY A 262 17.35 -6.69 -1.60
CA GLY A 262 16.06 -6.13 -1.23
C GLY A 262 14.98 -6.25 -2.31
N ASP A 263 15.35 -6.45 -3.57
CA ASP A 263 14.45 -6.65 -4.71
C ASP A 263 14.00 -8.11 -4.80
N ASN A 264 13.12 -8.49 -3.87
CA ASN A 264 12.56 -9.83 -3.77
C ASN A 264 11.08 -9.89 -4.18
N ARG A 265 10.69 -9.00 -5.10
CA ARG A 265 9.29 -8.83 -5.54
C ARG A 265 8.88 -9.82 -6.64
N THR A 266 9.86 -10.42 -7.29
CA THR A 266 9.73 -11.38 -8.40
C THR A 266 10.65 -12.57 -8.17
N THR A 267 10.34 -13.71 -8.79
CA THR A 267 11.26 -14.86 -8.80
C THR A 267 12.33 -14.73 -9.88
N ALA A 268 13.49 -15.35 -9.69
CA ALA A 268 14.56 -15.37 -10.69
C ALA A 268 14.10 -16.00 -12.03
N SER A 269 13.23 -17.01 -11.96
CA SER A 269 12.58 -17.62 -13.13
C SER A 269 11.72 -16.60 -13.89
N PHE A 270 10.92 -15.81 -13.16
CA PHE A 270 10.14 -14.75 -13.78
C PHE A 270 11.03 -13.70 -14.42
N ASP A 271 12.12 -13.28 -13.77
CA ASP A 271 13.02 -12.27 -14.34
C ASP A 271 13.71 -12.75 -15.61
N SER A 272 14.10 -14.03 -15.68
CA SER A 272 14.60 -14.63 -16.90
C SER A 272 13.54 -14.70 -18.00
N TRP A 273 12.31 -15.09 -17.66
CA TRP A 273 11.19 -15.11 -18.60
C TRP A 273 10.85 -13.70 -19.11
N TYR A 274 10.85 -12.71 -18.20
CA TYR A 274 10.51 -11.33 -18.49
C TYR A 274 11.50 -10.69 -19.47
N LYS A 275 12.79 -11.04 -19.40
CA LYS A 275 13.80 -10.59 -20.38
C LYS A 275 13.43 -10.97 -21.82
N ASN A 276 12.87 -12.16 -22.02
CA ASN A 276 12.39 -12.58 -23.35
C ASN A 276 11.06 -11.90 -23.69
N PHE A 277 10.16 -11.75 -22.71
CA PHE A 277 8.88 -11.08 -22.87
C PHE A 277 9.02 -9.64 -23.39
N LEU A 278 10.05 -8.90 -22.96
CA LEU A 278 10.34 -7.52 -23.40
C LEU A 278 10.40 -7.34 -24.93
N PHE A 279 10.78 -8.39 -25.66
CA PHE A 279 10.93 -8.35 -27.12
C PHE A 279 9.71 -8.93 -27.87
N THR A 280 8.59 -9.15 -27.18
CA THR A 280 7.35 -9.67 -27.77
C THR A 280 6.33 -8.56 -28.05
N ALA A 281 5.40 -8.78 -28.98
CA ALA A 281 4.28 -7.86 -29.19
C ALA A 281 3.41 -7.70 -27.92
N ASN A 282 3.30 -8.77 -27.14
CA ASN A 282 2.53 -8.80 -25.89
C ASN A 282 3.13 -7.91 -24.80
N PHE A 283 4.41 -7.50 -24.88
CA PHE A 283 4.94 -6.49 -23.97
C PHE A 283 4.15 -5.18 -24.04
N TRP A 284 3.73 -4.78 -25.24
CA TRP A 284 3.08 -3.49 -25.46
C TRP A 284 1.61 -3.50 -25.02
N ILE A 285 0.89 -4.57 -25.38
CA ILE A 285 -0.55 -4.69 -25.17
C ILE A 285 -0.92 -5.53 -23.95
N GLY A 286 -0.05 -6.40 -23.44
CA GLY A 286 -0.33 -7.31 -22.34
C GLY A 286 -0.79 -8.69 -22.81
N CYS A 287 -0.56 -9.69 -21.97
CA CYS A 287 -0.99 -11.07 -22.17
C CYS A 287 -2.43 -11.32 -21.69
N GLY A 288 -2.90 -10.55 -20.71
CA GLY A 288 -4.20 -10.75 -20.07
C GLY A 288 -4.34 -12.05 -19.27
N LYS A 289 -5.56 -12.28 -18.79
CA LYS A 289 -6.03 -13.51 -18.12
C LYS A 289 -5.20 -13.94 -16.90
N GLY A 290 -4.58 -12.97 -16.21
CA GLY A 290 -3.75 -13.24 -15.04
C GLY A 290 -2.46 -14.00 -15.37
N MET A 291 -1.92 -13.82 -16.58
CA MET A 291 -0.68 -14.45 -17.02
C MET A 291 0.48 -14.16 -16.05
N ALA A 292 0.51 -12.99 -15.42
CA ALA A 292 1.53 -12.66 -14.43
C ALA A 292 1.55 -13.68 -13.27
N GLU A 293 0.39 -14.01 -12.70
CA GLU A 293 0.26 -15.00 -11.61
C GLU A 293 0.58 -16.42 -12.08
N ILE A 294 0.30 -16.75 -13.35
CA ILE A 294 0.63 -18.05 -13.93
C ILE A 294 2.16 -18.24 -14.02
N VAL A 295 2.89 -17.19 -14.39
CA VAL A 295 4.35 -17.24 -14.56
C VAL A 295 5.08 -17.04 -13.23
N ASP A 296 4.53 -16.25 -12.32
CA ASP A 296 5.15 -15.90 -11.03
C ASP A 296 4.12 -15.90 -9.91
N SER A 297 3.76 -17.10 -9.43
CA SER A 297 2.76 -17.21 -8.38
C SER A 297 3.26 -16.64 -7.06
N GLY A 298 2.46 -15.75 -6.46
CA GLY A 298 2.83 -15.02 -5.25
C GLY A 298 3.78 -13.83 -5.48
N GLY A 299 4.19 -13.58 -6.71
CA GLY A 299 4.94 -12.39 -7.10
C GLY A 299 4.06 -11.13 -7.02
N ALA A 300 4.67 -9.99 -6.68
CA ALA A 300 3.94 -8.73 -6.55
C ALA A 300 4.84 -7.55 -6.92
N SER A 301 4.96 -7.31 -8.23
CA SER A 301 5.79 -6.24 -8.80
C SER A 301 5.05 -5.45 -9.89
N TYR A 302 5.47 -4.22 -10.16
CA TYR A 302 4.99 -3.45 -11.32
C TYR A 302 5.17 -4.21 -12.64
N LYS A 303 6.16 -5.12 -12.74
CA LYS A 303 6.34 -6.00 -13.90
C LYS A 303 5.10 -6.87 -14.15
N HIS A 304 4.40 -7.31 -13.11
CA HIS A 304 3.17 -8.09 -13.23
C HIS A 304 2.06 -7.28 -13.92
N LEU A 305 1.96 -5.97 -13.60
CA LEU A 305 1.02 -5.08 -14.29
C LEU A 305 1.35 -4.95 -15.77
N ILE A 306 2.62 -4.89 -16.14
CA ILE A 306 3.05 -4.83 -17.54
C ILE A 306 2.75 -6.15 -18.25
N VAL A 307 2.97 -7.29 -17.60
CA VAL A 307 2.65 -8.61 -18.17
C VAL A 307 1.16 -8.73 -18.47
N ASP A 308 0.30 -8.35 -17.53
CA ASP A 308 -1.15 -8.51 -17.73
C ASP A 308 -1.73 -7.42 -18.63
N HIS A 309 -1.40 -6.15 -18.38
CA HIS A 309 -2.06 -5.00 -19.03
C HIS A 309 -1.26 -4.38 -20.18
N GLY A 310 0.01 -4.74 -20.34
CA GLY A 310 0.89 -4.13 -21.34
C GLY A 310 1.51 -2.81 -20.90
N PHE A 311 2.66 -2.50 -21.48
CA PHE A 311 3.43 -1.30 -21.18
C PHE A 311 2.68 -0.01 -21.53
N ILE A 312 1.87 -0.02 -22.60
CA ILE A 312 1.08 1.16 -23.01
C ILE A 312 0.08 1.53 -21.90
N MET A 313 -0.69 0.55 -21.42
CA MET A 313 -1.73 0.80 -20.42
C MET A 313 -1.12 1.06 -19.04
N PHE A 314 -0.02 0.41 -18.69
CA PHE A 314 0.77 0.77 -17.52
C PHE A 314 1.20 2.25 -17.58
N THR A 315 1.69 2.72 -18.72
CA THR A 315 2.11 4.12 -18.90
C THR A 315 0.91 5.07 -18.80
N ILE A 316 -0.23 4.74 -19.40
CA ILE A 316 -1.47 5.52 -19.30
C ILE A 316 -1.92 5.63 -17.83
N TYR A 317 -1.89 4.52 -17.09
CA TYR A 317 -2.22 4.49 -15.66
C TYR A 317 -1.29 5.41 -14.86
N MET A 318 0.03 5.27 -15.02
CA MET A 318 1.00 6.10 -14.30
C MET A 318 0.87 7.59 -14.65
N PHE A 319 0.70 7.90 -15.94
CA PHE A 319 0.54 9.27 -16.41
C PHE A 319 -0.74 9.91 -15.88
N SER A 320 -1.84 9.16 -15.75
CA SER A 320 -3.09 9.67 -15.18
C SER A 320 -2.91 10.24 -13.76
N PHE A 321 -2.15 9.54 -12.91
CA PHE A 321 -1.85 9.99 -11.55
C PHE A 321 -0.85 11.13 -11.54
N LEU A 322 0.24 11.04 -12.31
CA LEU A 322 1.24 12.11 -12.39
C LEU A 322 0.62 13.43 -12.87
N TYR A 323 -0.27 13.38 -13.86
CA TYR A 323 -1.01 14.55 -14.32
C TYR A 323 -1.90 15.13 -13.21
N LEU A 324 -2.62 14.28 -12.44
CA LEU A 324 -3.46 14.73 -11.34
C LEU A 324 -2.62 15.41 -10.24
N ILE A 325 -1.49 14.82 -9.89
CA ILE A 325 -0.55 15.36 -8.90
C ILE A 325 -0.02 16.72 -9.38
N TRP A 326 0.42 16.81 -10.64
CA TRP A 326 0.93 18.05 -11.24
C TRP A 326 -0.12 19.17 -11.23
N ARG A 327 -1.37 18.87 -11.61
CA ARG A 327 -2.46 19.86 -11.58
C ARG A 327 -2.82 20.31 -10.15
N SER A 328 -2.62 19.44 -9.16
CA SER A 328 -2.94 19.72 -7.76
C SER A 328 -1.83 20.50 -7.03
N HIS A 329 -0.56 20.20 -7.33
CA HIS A 329 0.60 20.69 -6.55
C HIS A 329 1.67 21.43 -7.37
N SER A 330 1.53 21.51 -8.70
CA SER A 330 2.54 22.08 -9.61
C SER A 330 3.93 21.44 -9.43
N MET A 331 5.03 21.96 -9.99
CA MET A 331 6.38 21.38 -9.81
C MET A 331 6.99 21.71 -8.44
N SER A 332 6.25 21.47 -7.35
CA SER A 332 6.67 21.74 -5.97
C SER A 332 7.28 20.52 -5.28
N LYS A 333 7.82 20.70 -4.07
CA LYS A 333 8.23 19.57 -3.20
C LYS A 333 7.08 18.59 -2.94
N ASN A 334 5.84 19.09 -2.92
CA ASN A 334 4.64 18.26 -2.75
C ASN A 334 4.44 17.36 -3.96
N PHE A 335 4.64 17.87 -5.19
CA PHE A 335 4.61 17.03 -6.38
C PHE A 335 5.67 15.94 -6.35
N LEU A 336 6.90 16.28 -5.98
CA LEU A 336 7.98 15.29 -5.93
C LEU A 336 7.68 14.16 -4.94
N ILE A 337 7.27 14.48 -3.71
CA ILE A 337 6.98 13.45 -2.71
C ILE A 337 5.75 12.61 -3.08
N MET A 338 4.72 13.20 -3.68
CA MET A 338 3.54 12.45 -4.12
C MET A 338 3.86 11.53 -5.29
N SER A 339 4.74 11.95 -6.21
CA SER A 339 5.27 11.10 -7.26
C SER A 339 6.09 9.94 -6.69
N ILE A 340 6.93 10.19 -5.68
CA ILE A 340 7.65 9.14 -4.96
C ILE A 340 6.67 8.15 -4.32
N VAL A 341 5.61 8.62 -3.66
CA VAL A 341 4.55 7.76 -3.10
C VAL A 341 3.92 6.91 -4.20
N LEU A 342 3.57 7.49 -5.35
CA LEU A 342 3.02 6.75 -6.49
C LEU A 342 3.95 5.64 -6.97
N PHE A 343 5.19 5.98 -7.36
CA PHE A 343 6.13 5.00 -7.91
C PHE A 343 6.47 3.92 -6.90
N SER A 344 6.75 4.31 -5.65
CA SER A 344 7.12 3.35 -4.60
C SER A 344 5.97 2.43 -4.23
N LEU A 345 4.73 2.94 -4.15
CA LEU A 345 3.56 2.11 -3.82
C LEU A 345 3.26 1.12 -4.94
N ILE A 346 3.33 1.54 -6.21
CA ILE A 346 3.15 0.64 -7.35
C ILE A 346 4.27 -0.42 -7.43
N TYR A 347 5.50 -0.06 -7.10
CA TYR A 347 6.60 -1.01 -7.01
C TYR A 347 6.38 -2.04 -5.89
N GLN A 348 5.91 -1.58 -4.72
CA GLN A 348 5.79 -2.38 -3.50
C GLN A 348 4.52 -3.24 -3.45
N ARG A 349 3.38 -2.69 -3.88
CA ARG A 349 2.04 -3.29 -3.83
C ARG A 349 1.23 -2.83 -5.06
N PRO A 350 1.38 -3.48 -6.22
CA PRO A 350 0.73 -3.12 -7.48
C PRO A 350 -0.77 -3.48 -7.51
N PHE A 351 -1.49 -3.39 -6.39
CA PHE A 351 -2.91 -3.77 -6.28
C PHE A 351 -3.83 -2.66 -6.77
N ILE A 352 -3.73 -2.36 -8.06
CA ILE A 352 -4.38 -1.21 -8.69
C ILE A 352 -5.91 -1.26 -8.65
N PHE A 353 -6.52 -2.44 -8.49
CA PHE A 353 -7.96 -2.62 -8.35
C PHE A 353 -8.47 -2.53 -6.91
N SER A 354 -7.57 -2.51 -5.91
CA SER A 354 -7.97 -2.42 -4.51
C SER A 354 -8.19 -0.97 -4.10
N TYR A 355 -9.41 -0.68 -3.61
CA TYR A 355 -9.81 0.64 -3.14
C TYR A 355 -8.93 1.17 -2.01
N LEU A 356 -8.38 0.31 -1.15
CA LEU A 356 -7.46 0.75 -0.11
C LEU A 356 -6.23 1.42 -0.71
N TYR A 357 -5.55 0.75 -1.66
CA TYR A 357 -4.32 1.25 -2.25
C TYR A 357 -4.59 2.44 -3.18
N LEU A 358 -5.69 2.43 -3.94
CA LEU A 358 -6.13 3.61 -4.68
C LEU A 358 -6.42 4.81 -3.78
N PHE A 359 -7.07 4.57 -2.63
CA PHE A 359 -7.35 5.61 -1.66
C PHE A 359 -6.07 6.14 -1.00
N LEU A 360 -5.08 5.29 -0.75
CA LEU A 360 -3.74 5.71 -0.29
C LEU A 360 -2.98 6.53 -1.35
N LEU A 361 -3.24 6.34 -2.65
CA LEU A 361 -2.68 7.19 -3.70
C LEU A 361 -3.41 8.53 -3.85
N ILE A 362 -4.74 8.53 -3.70
CA ILE A 362 -5.58 9.70 -3.97
C ILE A 362 -5.69 10.62 -2.75
N SER A 363 -5.81 10.05 -1.56
CA SER A 363 -6.00 10.82 -0.32
C SER A 363 -4.88 11.83 -0.05
N PRO A 364 -3.58 11.53 -0.27
CA PRO A 364 -2.50 12.48 -0.02
C PRO A 364 -2.55 13.69 -0.94
N ILE A 365 -2.97 13.51 -2.21
CA ILE A 365 -3.11 14.59 -3.19
C ILE A 365 -4.08 15.67 -2.68
N TYR A 366 -5.17 15.26 -2.04
CA TYR A 366 -6.23 16.14 -1.56
C TYR A 366 -6.07 16.63 -0.11
N VAL A 367 -5.41 15.84 0.74
CA VAL A 367 -5.24 16.14 2.18
C VAL A 367 -4.00 16.99 2.44
N LEU A 368 -2.90 16.73 1.72
CA LEU A 368 -1.65 17.46 1.91
C LEU A 368 -1.89 18.95 1.61
N LYS A 369 -1.85 19.79 2.66
CA LYS A 369 -1.98 21.24 2.50
C LYS A 369 -0.78 21.76 1.71
N ARG A 370 -1.05 22.68 0.78
CA ARG A 370 -0.02 23.32 -0.06
C ARG A 370 1.06 23.96 0.77
#